data_AF-A0A4R6BTM5-F1
#
_entry.id   AF-A0A4R6BTM5-F1
#
_cell.length_a   1.000
_cell.length_b   1.000
_cell.length_c   1.000
_cell.angle_alpha   90.00
_cell.angle_beta   90.00
_cell.angle_gamma   90.00
#
_symmetry.space_group_name_H-M   'P 1'
#
loop_
_entity.id
_entity.type
_entity.pdbx_description
1 polymer ?
#
loop_
_entity_poly.entity_id
_entity_poly.type
_entity_poly.pdbx_seq_one_letter_code
_entity_poly.pdbx_strand_id
1 'polypeptide(L)'
;MKNEDVIQYIEAVQMKLRAVSQQSYTHLDGIDKALETEWVKENGLALYLMHEFKQDSYITNIVISDIIKDVQSLKEIITNNKKVDSEQLPHRHTTD
;
A
#
# COMPACT_ATOMS: atom_id res chain seq x y z
N MET A 1 -22.84 9.14 -1.07
CA MET A 1 -21.58 9.23 -0.30
C MET A 1 -20.85 10.47 -0.80
N LYS A 2 -20.45 11.40 0.07
CA LYS A 2 -19.74 12.60 -0.37
C LYS A 2 -18.29 12.24 -0.69
N ASN A 3 -17.65 12.94 -1.63
CA ASN A 3 -16.23 12.71 -1.95
C ASN A 3 -15.32 12.84 -0.72
N GLU A 4 -15.71 13.64 0.28
CA GLU A 4 -15.00 13.74 1.56
C GLU A 4 -15.04 12.45 2.38
N ASP A 5 -16.18 11.75 2.42
CA ASP A 5 -16.29 10.45 3.09
C ASP A 5 -15.36 9.43 2.42
N VAL A 6 -15.32 9.43 1.08
CA VAL A 6 -14.47 8.53 0.28
C VAL A 6 -12.99 8.80 0.57
N ILE A 7 -12.58 10.07 0.62
CA ILE A 7 -11.19 10.47 0.92
C ILE A 7 -10.78 10.00 2.32
N GLN A 8 -11.66 10.13 3.33
CA GLN A 8 -11.38 9.64 4.67
C GLN A 8 -11.19 8.12 4.70
N TYR A 9 -12.02 7.36 3.96
CA TYR A 9 -11.83 5.91 3.84
C TYR A 9 -10.51 5.55 3.14
N ILE A 10 -10.14 6.28 2.08
CA ILE A 10 -8.87 6.09 1.39
C ILE A 10 -7.69 6.34 2.33
N GLU A 11 -7.73 7.41 3.14
CA GLU A 11 -6.67 7.70 4.11
C GLU A 11 -6.55 6.62 5.18
N ALA A 12 -7.68 6.10 5.67
CA ALA A 12 -7.70 4.97 6.60
C ALA A 12 -7.09 3.70 5.96
N VAL A 13 -7.39 3.42 4.69
CA VAL A 13 -6.79 2.31 3.94
C VAL A 13 -5.29 2.52 3.73
N GLN A 14 -4.86 3.73 3.37
CA GLN A 14 -3.44 4.06 3.21
C GLN A 14 -2.65 3.84 4.51
N MET A 15 -3.20 4.22 5.67
CA MET A 15 -2.56 3.95 6.96
C MET A 15 -2.41 2.45 7.23
N LYS A 16 -3.47 1.66 6.97
CA LYS A 16 -3.42 0.19 7.14
C LYS A 16 -2.42 -0.46 6.19
N LEU A 17 -2.39 -0.03 4.93
CA LEU A 17 -1.43 -0.54 3.94
C LEU A 17 0.01 -0.23 4.33
N ARG A 18 0.29 0.97 4.87
CA ARG A 18 1.62 1.31 5.39
C ARG A 18 2.02 0.40 6.56
N ALA A 19 1.11 0.15 7.50
CA ALA A 19 1.38 -0.75 8.61
C ALA A 19 1.67 -2.19 8.15
N VAL A 20 0.86 -2.72 7.24
CA VAL A 20 1.05 -4.06 6.66
C VAL A 20 2.34 -4.13 5.83
N SER A 21 2.65 -3.10 5.04
CA SER A 21 3.91 -3.00 4.30
C SER A 21 5.11 -3.05 5.24
N GLN A 22 5.09 -2.26 6.32
CA GLN A 22 6.17 -2.25 7.30
C GLN A 22 6.34 -3.62 7.97
N GLN A 23 5.24 -4.25 8.38
CA GLN A 23 5.27 -5.59 8.97
C GLN A 23 5.86 -6.62 8.00
N SER A 24 5.47 -6.57 6.73
CA SER A 24 5.95 -7.49 5.70
C SER A 24 7.44 -7.29 5.39
N TYR A 25 7.94 -6.05 5.38
CA TYR A 25 9.38 -5.77 5.29
C TYR A 25 10.15 -6.29 6.51
N THR A 26 9.65 -6.06 7.72
CA THR A 26 10.27 -6.58 8.95
C THR A 26 10.29 -8.11 8.96
N HIS A 27 9.25 -8.76 8.45
CA HIS A 27 9.22 -10.21 8.33
C HIS A 27 10.28 -10.73 7.35
N LEU A 28 10.41 -10.10 6.17
CA LEU A 28 11.42 -10.44 5.18
C LEU A 28 12.84 -10.31 5.73
N ASP A 29 13.14 -9.21 6.44
CA ASP A 29 14.43 -9.00 7.11
C ASP A 29 14.70 -10.09 8.17
N GLY A 30 13.67 -10.53 8.89
CA GLY A 30 13.76 -11.66 9.82
C GLY A 30 14.10 -12.98 9.13
N ILE A 31 13.51 -13.25 7.96
CA ILE A 31 13.81 -14.44 7.16
C ILE A 31 15.25 -14.38 6.63
N ASP A 32 15.70 -13.22 6.15
CA ASP A 32 17.07 -13.02 5.68
C ASP A 32 18.09 -13.30 6.78
N LYS A 33 17.85 -12.78 7.98
CA LYS A 33 18.68 -13.09 9.16
C LYS A 33 18.65 -14.56 9.52
N ALA A 34 17.49 -15.22 9.45
CA ALA A 34 17.38 -16.65 9.73
C ALA A 34 18.21 -17.49 8.73
N LEU A 35 18.16 -17.16 7.45
CA LEU A 35 18.96 -17.80 6.40
C LEU A 35 20.48 -17.64 6.61
N GLU A 36 20.91 -16.61 7.34
CA GLU A 36 22.32 -16.40 7.68
C GLU A 36 22.81 -17.27 8.85
N THR A 37 21.91 -17.84 9.64
CA THR A 37 22.28 -18.66 10.81
C THR A 37 22.79 -20.04 10.43
N GLU A 38 23.81 -20.54 11.16
CA GLU A 38 24.44 -21.84 10.89
C GLU A 38 23.45 -23.00 10.95
N TRP A 39 22.57 -23.03 11.96
CA TRP A 39 21.59 -24.11 12.11
C TRP A 39 20.61 -24.21 10.94
N VAL A 40 20.25 -23.08 10.30
CA VAL A 40 19.41 -23.08 9.09
C VAL A 40 20.22 -23.57 7.90
N LYS A 41 21.45 -23.07 7.73
CA LYS A 41 22.34 -23.46 6.61
C LYS A 41 22.66 -24.95 6.62
N GLU A 42 22.81 -25.54 7.80
CA GLU A 42 23.15 -26.95 7.98
C GLU A 42 21.93 -27.88 7.93
N ASN A 43 20.72 -27.34 8.15
CA ASN A 43 19.47 -28.10 8.08
C ASN A 43 18.77 -27.87 6.74
N GLY A 44 18.90 -28.83 5.82
CA GLY A 44 18.34 -28.73 4.47
C GLY A 44 16.83 -28.47 4.39
N LEU A 45 16.04 -29.00 5.34
CA LEU A 45 14.60 -28.72 5.40
C LEU A 45 14.33 -27.29 5.87
N ALA A 46 15.04 -26.83 6.90
CA ALA A 46 14.92 -25.45 7.38
C ALA A 46 15.33 -24.45 6.29
N LEU A 47 16.43 -24.72 5.58
CA LEU A 47 16.91 -23.90 4.47
C LEU A 47 15.85 -23.82 3.35
N TYR A 48 15.31 -24.96 2.94
CA TYR A 48 14.26 -25.03 1.92
C TYR A 48 13.03 -24.21 2.31
N LEU A 49 12.50 -24.42 3.53
CA LEU A 49 11.31 -23.70 4.02
C LEU A 49 11.55 -22.20 4.12
N MET A 50 12.73 -21.78 4.60
CA MET A 50 13.06 -20.35 4.68
C MET A 50 13.16 -19.70 3.29
N HIS A 51 13.64 -20.42 2.28
CA HIS A 51 13.63 -19.94 0.90
C HIS A 51 12.21 -19.81 0.34
N GLU A 52 11.32 -20.77 0.60
CA GLU A 52 9.89 -20.65 0.21
C GLU A 52 9.24 -19.44 0.90
N PHE A 53 9.41 -19.29 2.22
CA PHE A 53 8.86 -18.14 2.95
C PHE A 53 9.41 -16.80 2.45
N LYS A 54 10.68 -16.76 2.05
CA LYS A 54 11.29 -15.57 1.44
C LYS A 54 10.62 -15.21 0.11
N GLN A 55 10.37 -16.19 -0.74
CA GLN A 55 9.69 -15.97 -2.03
C GLN A 55 8.26 -15.46 -1.82
N ASP A 56 7.49 -16.10 -0.93
CA ASP A 56 6.12 -15.69 -0.61
C ASP A 56 6.06 -14.28 -0.02
N SER A 57 6.99 -13.96 0.89
CA SER A 57 7.10 -12.63 1.49
C SER A 57 7.48 -11.56 0.45
N TYR A 58 8.32 -11.90 -0.53
CA TYR A 58 8.68 -11.01 -1.62
C TYR A 58 7.49 -10.70 -2.53
N ILE A 59 6.73 -11.73 -2.93
CA ILE A 59 5.49 -11.56 -3.71
C ILE A 59 4.49 -10.68 -2.95
N THR A 60 4.30 -10.94 -1.66
CA THR A 60 3.42 -10.15 -0.79
C THR A 60 3.83 -8.68 -0.74
N ASN A 61 5.12 -8.38 -0.61
CA ASN A 61 5.64 -7.02 -0.63
C ASN A 61 5.37 -6.29 -1.96
N ILE A 62 5.53 -6.98 -3.09
CA ILE A 62 5.22 -6.41 -4.41
C ILE A 62 3.74 -6.05 -4.51
N VAL A 63 2.85 -6.99 -4.16
CA VAL A 63 1.41 -6.77 -4.22
C VAL A 63 0.97 -5.61 -3.32
N ILE A 64 1.49 -5.53 -2.09
CA ILE A 64 1.21 -4.40 -1.19
C ILE A 64 1.68 -3.07 -1.81
N SER A 65 2.88 -3.04 -2.41
CA SER A 65 3.42 -1.86 -3.06
C SER A 65 2.54 -1.37 -4.21
N ASP A 66 2.04 -2.29 -5.03
CA ASP A 66 1.15 -1.96 -6.15
C ASP A 66 -0.21 -1.45 -5.65
N ILE A 67 -0.79 -2.10 -4.63
CA ILE A 67 -2.04 -1.61 -4.02
C ILE A 67 -1.86 -0.21 -3.42
N ILE A 68 -0.71 0.09 -2.81
CA ILE A 68 -0.42 1.45 -2.31
C ILE A 68 -0.44 2.47 -3.44
N LYS A 69 0.18 2.16 -4.59
CA LYS A 69 0.18 3.04 -5.78
C LYS A 69 -1.24 3.23 -6.31
N ASP A 70 -2.00 2.15 -6.46
CA ASP A 70 -3.38 2.21 -6.96
C ASP A 70 -4.26 3.08 -6.06
N VAL A 71 -4.15 2.92 -4.75
CA VAL A 71 -4.88 3.73 -3.77
C VAL A 71 -4.44 5.20 -3.81
N GLN A 72 -3.16 5.49 -4.04
CA GLN A 72 -2.67 6.86 -4.25
C GLN A 72 -3.28 7.47 -5.53
N SER A 73 -3.24 6.76 -6.65
CA SER A 73 -3.84 7.22 -7.90
C SER A 73 -5.35 7.45 -7.79
N LEU A 74 -6.07 6.57 -7.09
CA LEU A 74 -7.49 6.75 -6.80
C LEU A 74 -7.75 8.02 -5.97
N LYS A 75 -6.91 8.31 -4.97
CA LYS A 75 -7.01 9.54 -4.18
C LYS A 75 -6.87 10.78 -5.06
N GLU A 76 -5.90 10.77 -5.97
CA GLU A 76 -5.64 11.87 -6.90
C GLU A 76 -6.82 12.10 -7.86
N ILE A 77 -7.36 11.03 -8.46
CA ILE A 77 -8.51 11.09 -9.36
C ILE A 77 -9.72 11.74 -8.66
N ILE A 78 -10.07 11.27 -7.46
CA ILE A 78 -11.23 11.78 -6.71
C ILE A 78 -11.01 13.24 -6.31
N THR A 79 -9.79 13.59 -5.90
CA THR A 79 -9.45 14.97 -5.52
C THR A 79 -9.52 15.92 -6.72
N ASN A 80 -9.07 15.47 -7.89
CA ASN A 80 -9.11 16.27 -9.12
C ASN A 80 -10.52 16.42 -9.67
N ASN A 81 -11.36 15.38 -9.59
CA ASN A 81 -12.79 15.48 -9.95
C ASN A 81 -13.52 16.51 -9.08
N LYS A 82 -13.18 16.62 -7.78
CA LYS A 82 -13.72 17.67 -6.90
C LYS A 82 -13.37 19.10 -7.39
N LYS A 83 -12.18 19.30 -7.97
CA LYS A 83 -11.76 20.63 -8.47
C LYS A 83 -12.53 21.04 -9.73
N VAL A 84 -12.74 20.11 -10.65
CA VAL A 84 -13.49 20.37 -11.90
C VAL A 84 -14.93 20.79 -11.62
N ASP A 85 -15.61 20.16 -10.66
CA ASP A 85 -16.98 20.55 -10.26
C ASP A 85 -17.03 21.94 -9.61
N SER A 86 -15.97 22.35 -8.90
CA SER A 86 -15.91 23.69 -8.27
C SER A 86 -15.60 24.83 -9.24
N GLU A 87 -14.95 24.54 -10.37
CA GLU A 87 -14.60 25.52 -11.40
C GLU A 87 -15.73 25.74 -12.42
N GLN A 88 -16.73 24.87 -12.48
CA GLN A 88 -17.89 24.98 -13.37
C GLN A 88 -19.05 25.84 -12.80
N LEU A 89 -18.94 26.42 -11.61
CA LEU A 89 -19.93 27.37 -11.09
C LEU A 89 -19.83 28.69 -11.88
N PRO A 90 -20.80 29.04 -12.75
CA PRO A 90 -20.72 30.27 -13.51
C PRO A 90 -20.78 31.45 -12.54
N HIS A 91 -19.87 32.42 -12.73
CA HIS A 91 -20.05 33.75 -12.19
C HIS A 91 -21.44 34.23 -12.59
N ARG A 92 -22.38 34.21 -11.64
CA ARG A 92 -23.65 34.93 -11.80
C ARG A 92 -23.27 36.39 -12.04
N HIS A 93 -23.36 36.83 -13.29
CA HIS A 93 -23.46 38.24 -13.59
C HIS A 93 -24.71 38.75 -12.86
N THR A 94 -24.49 39.38 -11.72
CA THR A 94 -25.46 40.31 -11.14
C THR A 94 -25.38 41.58 -11.97
N THR A 95 -26.13 41.60 -13.07
CA THR A 95 -26.72 42.84 -13.60
C THR A 95 -28.10 42.95 -12.98
N ASP A 96 -28.23 43.82 -11.99
CA ASP A 96 -29.21 44.91 -11.92
C ASP A 96 -29.04 45.69 -10.60
#